data_AF-A0A410MBH9-F1
#
_entry.id   AF-A0A410MBH9-F1
#
_cell.length_a   1.000
_cell.length_b   1.000
_cell.length_c   1.000
_cell.angle_alpha   90.00
_cell.angle_beta   90.00
_cell.angle_gamma   90.00
#
_symmetry.space_group_name_H-M   'P 1'
#
loop_
_entity.id
_entity.type
_entity.pdbx_description
1 polymer ?
#
loop_
_entity_poly.entity_id
_entity_poly.type
_entity_poly.pdbx_seq_one_letter_code
_entity_poly.pdbx_strand_id
1 'polypeptide(L)'
;MAVELVLNTKSSLGEGPSWDSEKEVLYWVDILQKKIHQYDPAKNENKTVELNQMPGTIAPRESEGVILGLEQGIYFYNWISEELDPIVDPEEHMPENRFNDGKCDPAGRFWAGTMELDGKPGEGSLYCLGTDLELMKKIEGVSTSNGLGWSPDLKAMYYIDTPTEQVVRYDFDLDTGEVKNPKPVIHFSDEEGFPDGMTVDEEGMLWIAHWGGGGVSKWNPETGEKLEFISVPAVNVTCCVFGGKDRNELFITTARKDMTEDQLEQYPEAGGLFKVSTKTKGMPSYPFKG
;
A
#
# COMPACT_ATOMS: atom_id res chain seq x y z
N MET A 1 -1.34 -15.51 16.55
CA MET A 1 -2.18 -14.33 16.82
C MET A 1 -3.54 -14.57 16.17
N ALA A 2 -4.64 -14.00 16.69
CA ALA A 2 -5.96 -14.19 16.09
C ALA A 2 -6.23 -13.07 15.08
N VAL A 3 -6.52 -13.44 13.83
CA VAL A 3 -6.94 -12.51 12.78
C VAL A 3 -8.44 -12.29 12.91
N GLU A 4 -8.87 -11.03 12.98
CA GLU A 4 -10.25 -10.59 13.11
C GLU A 4 -10.73 -9.98 11.80
N LEU A 5 -11.91 -10.39 11.32
CA LEU A 5 -12.61 -9.68 10.24
C LEU A 5 -13.22 -8.39 10.80
N VAL A 6 -12.78 -7.25 10.27
CA VAL A 6 -13.24 -5.92 10.69
C VAL A 6 -14.41 -5.47 9.83
N LEU A 7 -14.27 -5.57 8.50
CA LEU A 7 -15.31 -5.23 7.54
C LEU A 7 -15.43 -6.33 6.49
N ASN A 8 -16.64 -6.86 6.31
CA ASN A 8 -16.95 -7.80 5.23
C ASN A 8 -17.37 -7.03 3.96
N THR A 9 -16.45 -6.26 3.40
CA THR A 9 -16.71 -5.38 2.23
C THR A 9 -16.83 -6.14 0.92
N LYS A 10 -16.31 -7.38 0.86
CA LYS A 10 -16.28 -8.20 -0.36
C LYS A 10 -15.63 -7.46 -1.53
N SER A 11 -14.60 -6.68 -1.22
CA SER A 11 -13.89 -5.84 -2.17
C SER A 11 -13.35 -6.65 -3.33
N SER A 12 -13.45 -6.09 -4.52
CA SER A 12 -12.89 -6.75 -5.71
C SER A 12 -11.37 -6.73 -5.63
N LEU A 13 -10.79 -5.58 -5.30
CA LEU A 13 -9.38 -5.41 -5.05
C LEU A 13 -9.17 -4.38 -3.93
N GLY A 14 -9.34 -4.80 -2.68
CA GLY A 14 -9.07 -3.95 -1.51
C GLY A 14 -7.57 -3.70 -1.39
N GLU A 15 -7.15 -2.44 -1.22
CA GLU A 15 -5.75 -2.03 -1.31
C GLU A 15 -5.43 -0.75 -0.52
N GLY A 16 -4.15 -0.38 -0.50
CA GLY A 16 -3.61 0.90 -0.03
C GLY A 16 -4.05 1.32 1.38
N PRO A 17 -4.09 0.42 2.39
CA PRO A 17 -4.43 0.82 3.74
C PRO A 17 -3.41 1.82 4.30
N SER A 18 -3.90 2.95 4.78
CA SER A 18 -3.09 4.06 5.26
C SER A 18 -3.70 4.64 6.54
N TRP A 19 -2.94 4.57 7.63
CA TRP A 19 -3.42 4.99 8.95
C TRP A 19 -3.15 6.47 9.20
N ASP A 20 -4.20 7.23 9.55
CA ASP A 20 -4.10 8.60 10.06
C ASP A 20 -4.06 8.57 11.59
N SER A 21 -2.88 8.79 12.17
CA SER A 21 -2.70 8.74 13.61
C SER A 21 -3.31 9.92 14.36
N GLU A 22 -3.54 11.05 13.71
CA GLU A 22 -4.15 12.21 14.38
C GLU A 22 -5.66 12.04 14.49
N LYS A 23 -6.28 11.51 13.43
CA LYS A 23 -7.72 11.25 13.39
C LYS A 23 -8.10 9.86 13.93
N GLU A 24 -7.12 8.97 14.12
CA GLU A 24 -7.29 7.56 14.48
C GLU A 24 -8.25 6.81 13.52
N VAL A 25 -8.09 7.05 12.21
CA VAL A 25 -8.87 6.39 11.14
C VAL A 25 -7.97 5.69 10.14
N LEU A 26 -8.51 4.65 9.51
CA LEU A 26 -7.87 3.93 8.40
C LEU A 26 -8.48 4.37 7.07
N TYR A 27 -7.65 4.90 6.18
CA TYR A 27 -7.99 5.08 4.78
C TYR A 27 -7.60 3.83 3.98
N TRP A 28 -8.38 3.45 2.98
CA TRP A 28 -8.06 2.34 2.07
C TRP A 28 -8.92 2.44 0.81
N VAL A 29 -8.65 1.61 -0.20
CA VAL A 29 -9.31 1.69 -1.51
C VAL A 29 -9.88 0.34 -1.94
N ASP A 30 -10.88 0.33 -2.81
CA ASP A 30 -11.20 -0.80 -3.68
C ASP A 30 -10.95 -0.37 -5.12
N ILE A 31 -9.81 -0.79 -5.68
CA ILE A 31 -9.28 -0.28 -6.95
C ILE A 31 -10.31 -0.51 -8.07
N LEU A 32 -10.76 -1.75 -8.23
CA LEU A 32 -11.62 -2.16 -9.35
C LEU A 32 -13.06 -1.69 -9.19
N GLN A 33 -13.54 -1.49 -7.96
CA GLN A 33 -14.86 -0.91 -7.71
C GLN A 33 -14.84 0.62 -7.65
N LYS A 34 -13.68 1.24 -7.90
CA LYS A 34 -13.50 2.70 -7.93
C LYS A 34 -13.94 3.37 -6.63
N LYS A 35 -13.56 2.80 -5.49
CA LYS A 35 -14.00 3.29 -4.17
C LYS A 35 -12.82 3.70 -3.30
N ILE A 36 -13.02 4.76 -2.54
CA ILE A 36 -12.18 5.13 -1.41
C ILE A 36 -12.99 4.98 -0.11
N HIS A 37 -12.29 4.62 0.95
CA HIS A 37 -12.89 4.31 2.23
C HIS A 37 -12.20 5.07 3.36
N GLN A 38 -12.98 5.42 4.37
CA GLN A 38 -12.50 5.88 5.68
C GLN A 38 -13.17 5.04 6.75
N TYR A 39 -12.40 4.20 7.42
CA TYR A 39 -12.84 3.37 8.52
C TYR A 39 -12.42 3.99 9.86
N ASP A 40 -13.40 4.18 10.75
CA ASP A 40 -13.21 4.62 12.14
C ASP A 40 -13.36 3.39 13.06
N PRO A 41 -12.26 2.85 13.63
CA PRO A 41 -12.32 1.68 14.50
C PRO A 41 -13.07 1.93 15.82
N ALA A 42 -13.09 3.18 16.32
CA ALA A 42 -13.75 3.52 17.58
C ALA A 42 -15.27 3.49 17.44
N LYS A 43 -15.79 3.90 16.28
CA LYS A 43 -17.22 3.85 15.94
C LYS A 43 -17.64 2.55 15.25
N ASN A 44 -16.67 1.81 14.72
CA ASN A 44 -16.88 0.69 13.80
C ASN A 44 -17.72 1.11 12.57
N GLU A 45 -17.39 2.26 11.99
CA GLU A 45 -18.08 2.85 10.85
C GLU A 45 -17.14 2.96 9.65
N ASN A 46 -17.62 2.61 8.47
CA ASN A 46 -16.88 2.74 7.21
C ASN A 46 -17.60 3.71 6.28
N LYS A 47 -17.06 4.93 6.12
CA LYS A 47 -17.50 5.86 5.08
C LYS A 47 -16.93 5.39 3.74
N THR A 48 -17.75 5.41 2.70
CA THR A 48 -17.36 5.00 1.34
C THR A 48 -17.77 6.07 0.35
N VAL A 49 -16.87 6.37 -0.60
CA VAL A 49 -17.11 7.29 -1.71
C VAL A 49 -16.78 6.56 -3.00
N GLU A 50 -17.68 6.66 -3.97
CA GLU A 50 -17.47 6.16 -5.34
C GLU A 50 -16.81 7.25 -6.19
N LEU A 51 -15.79 6.87 -6.94
CA LEU A 51 -15.06 7.69 -7.90
C LEU A 51 -15.38 7.23 -9.32
N ASN A 52 -15.04 8.06 -10.30
CA ASN A 52 -15.16 7.69 -11.72
C ASN A 52 -13.89 7.01 -12.27
N GLN A 53 -12.84 6.91 -11.45
CA GLN A 53 -11.51 6.39 -11.79
C GLN A 53 -11.08 5.32 -10.78
N MET A 54 -10.21 4.40 -11.17
CA MET A 54 -9.60 3.44 -10.25
C MET A 54 -8.61 4.13 -9.28
N PRO A 55 -8.83 4.09 -7.96
CA PRO A 55 -7.87 4.57 -6.98
C PRO A 55 -6.88 3.47 -6.61
N GLY A 56 -5.60 3.63 -6.98
CA GLY A 56 -4.56 2.67 -6.60
C GLY A 56 -4.14 2.80 -5.14
N THR A 57 -3.97 4.05 -4.68
CA THR A 57 -3.45 4.35 -3.34
C THR A 57 -4.08 5.61 -2.76
N ILE A 58 -4.08 5.71 -1.43
CA ILE A 58 -4.60 6.82 -0.63
C ILE A 58 -3.68 7.10 0.56
N ALA A 59 -3.44 8.37 0.86
CA ALA A 59 -2.70 8.76 2.06
C ALA A 59 -3.30 10.01 2.72
N PRO A 60 -3.21 10.13 4.07
CA PRO A 60 -3.62 11.33 4.77
C PRO A 60 -2.78 12.53 4.35
N ARG A 61 -3.37 13.73 4.43
CA ARG A 61 -2.66 15.01 4.32
C ARG A 61 -2.50 15.64 5.70
N GLU A 62 -1.45 16.44 5.86
CA GLU A 62 -1.26 17.28 7.05
C GLU A 62 -2.31 18.41 7.06
N SER A 63 -2.71 18.87 5.87
CA SER A 63 -3.90 19.69 5.69
C SER A 63 -5.18 18.85 5.67
N GLU A 64 -6.32 19.50 5.48
CA GLU A 64 -7.61 18.82 5.23
C GLU A 64 -7.54 17.86 4.03
N GLY A 65 -8.26 16.74 4.12
CA GLY A 65 -8.43 15.77 3.04
C GLY A 65 -7.38 14.66 2.97
N VAL A 66 -7.28 14.05 1.79
CA VAL A 66 -6.35 12.97 1.43
C VAL A 66 -5.71 13.24 0.07
N ILE A 67 -4.58 12.61 -0.20
CA ILE A 67 -3.96 12.53 -1.53
C ILE A 67 -4.19 11.13 -2.11
N LEU A 68 -4.41 11.06 -3.42
CA LEU A 68 -4.76 9.85 -4.15
C LEU A 68 -3.86 9.68 -5.37
N GLY A 69 -3.42 8.45 -5.63
CA GLY A 69 -2.93 8.03 -6.95
C GLY A 69 -4.05 7.31 -7.69
N LEU A 70 -4.53 7.87 -8.80
CA LEU A 70 -5.64 7.35 -9.61
C LEU A 70 -5.15 6.81 -10.96
N GLU A 71 -6.07 6.38 -11.82
CA GLU A 71 -5.75 5.99 -13.19
C GLU A 71 -5.22 7.18 -14.04
N GLN A 72 -5.77 8.40 -13.87
CA GLN A 72 -5.38 9.60 -14.63
C GLN A 72 -4.59 10.61 -13.78
N GLY A 73 -3.67 10.15 -12.95
CA GLY A 73 -2.76 11.03 -12.21
C GLY A 73 -2.99 11.09 -10.70
N ILE A 74 -2.41 12.12 -10.07
CA ILE A 74 -2.46 12.37 -8.63
C ILE A 74 -3.48 13.46 -8.33
N TYR A 75 -4.29 13.24 -7.29
CA TYR A 75 -5.40 14.11 -6.91
C TYR A 75 -5.43 14.39 -5.41
N PHE A 76 -6.03 15.52 -5.03
CA PHE A 76 -6.55 15.71 -3.69
C PHE A 76 -8.03 15.35 -3.63
N TYR A 77 -8.44 14.80 -2.49
CA TYR A 77 -9.86 14.61 -2.19
C TYR A 77 -10.21 15.20 -0.83
N ASN A 78 -11.29 16.00 -0.80
CA ASN A 78 -11.80 16.63 0.42
C ASN A 78 -13.06 15.91 0.91
N TRP A 79 -13.03 15.39 2.14
CA TRP A 79 -14.16 14.63 2.71
C TRP A 79 -15.40 15.46 3.05
N ILE A 80 -15.28 16.80 3.10
CA ILE A 80 -16.33 17.75 3.47
C ILE A 80 -17.00 18.32 2.20
N SER A 81 -16.21 18.87 1.27
CA SER A 81 -16.74 19.40 0.01
C SER A 81 -17.02 18.32 -1.03
N GLU A 82 -16.45 17.12 -0.84
CA GLU A 82 -16.50 16.00 -1.78
C GLU A 82 -15.84 16.32 -3.14
N GLU A 83 -15.00 17.35 -3.17
CA GLU A 83 -14.24 17.75 -4.35
C GLU A 83 -13.03 16.84 -4.57
N LEU A 84 -12.77 16.55 -5.85
CA LEU A 84 -11.63 15.78 -6.33
C LEU A 84 -10.81 16.66 -7.25
N ASP A 85 -9.69 17.20 -6.75
CA ASP A 85 -8.89 18.20 -7.43
C ASP A 85 -7.64 17.58 -8.07
N PRO A 86 -7.43 17.72 -9.39
CA PRO A 86 -6.24 17.20 -10.05
C PRO A 86 -4.98 17.98 -9.67
N ILE A 87 -3.86 17.27 -9.53
CA ILE A 87 -2.54 17.86 -9.31
C ILE A 87 -1.68 17.72 -10.57
N VAL A 88 -1.40 16.47 -10.97
CA VAL A 88 -0.48 16.17 -12.06
C VAL A 88 -0.72 14.73 -12.55
N ASP A 89 -0.60 14.52 -13.86
CA ASP A 89 -0.54 13.21 -14.48
C ASP A 89 0.79 13.06 -15.24
N PRO A 90 1.76 12.26 -14.73
CA PRO A 90 3.03 12.04 -15.43
C PRO A 90 2.90 11.16 -16.68
N GLU A 91 1.79 10.45 -16.83
CA GLU A 91 1.60 9.36 -17.79
C GLU A 91 0.34 9.56 -18.64
N GLU A 92 -0.11 10.80 -18.84
CA GLU A 92 -1.28 11.15 -19.69
C GLU A 92 -1.20 10.55 -21.11
N HIS A 93 0.02 10.30 -21.61
CA HIS A 93 0.31 9.70 -22.91
C HIS A 93 0.25 8.15 -22.92
N MET A 94 0.01 7.53 -21.77
CA MET A 94 -0.07 6.07 -21.53
C MET A 94 -1.41 5.73 -20.87
N PRO A 95 -2.53 5.76 -21.63
CA PRO A 95 -3.88 5.61 -21.06
C PRO A 95 -4.19 4.22 -20.48
N GLU A 96 -3.34 3.22 -20.77
CA GLU A 96 -3.43 1.88 -20.20
C GLU A 96 -2.60 1.73 -18.92
N ASN A 97 -2.00 2.82 -18.42
CA ASN A 97 -1.35 2.83 -17.11
C ASN A 97 -2.29 3.35 -16.02
N ARG A 98 -2.00 2.98 -14.78
CA ARG A 98 -2.59 3.57 -13.58
C ARG A 98 -1.58 3.58 -12.44
N PHE A 99 -1.79 4.46 -11.45
CA PHE A 99 -1.13 4.26 -10.17
C PHE A 99 -1.60 2.95 -9.50
N ASN A 100 -0.67 2.29 -8.80
CA ASN A 100 -0.91 1.08 -8.02
C ASN A 100 -0.67 1.36 -6.53
N ASP A 101 0.44 0.92 -5.93
CA ASP A 101 0.70 1.23 -4.52
C ASP A 101 1.43 2.58 -4.34
N GLY A 102 1.30 3.14 -3.14
CA GLY A 102 1.93 4.40 -2.74
C GLY A 102 1.85 4.68 -1.25
N LYS A 103 2.79 5.49 -0.76
CA LYS A 103 2.93 5.86 0.65
C LYS A 103 3.66 7.19 0.78
N CYS A 104 3.38 7.91 1.86
CA CYS A 104 4.18 9.08 2.20
C CYS A 104 5.46 8.70 2.94
N ASP A 105 6.56 9.36 2.60
CA ASP A 105 7.83 9.17 3.29
C ASP A 105 7.93 10.03 4.57
N PRO A 106 8.99 9.85 5.39
CA PRO A 106 9.16 10.60 6.63
C PRO A 106 9.30 12.12 6.46
N ALA A 107 9.66 12.60 5.27
CA ALA A 107 9.71 14.02 4.93
C ALA A 107 8.33 14.57 4.50
N GLY A 108 7.32 13.70 4.35
CA GLY A 108 5.97 14.06 3.93
C GLY A 108 5.82 14.19 2.43
N ARG A 109 6.69 13.55 1.63
CA ARG A 109 6.53 13.45 0.16
C ARG A 109 5.67 12.26 -0.18
N PHE A 110 4.83 12.37 -1.22
CA PHE A 110 3.96 11.27 -1.64
C PHE A 110 4.65 10.44 -2.72
N TRP A 111 4.96 9.20 -2.41
CA TRP A 111 5.52 8.23 -3.36
C TRP A 111 4.42 7.33 -3.87
N ALA A 112 4.30 7.21 -5.19
CA ALA A 112 3.34 6.32 -5.82
C ALA A 112 3.93 5.85 -7.14
N GLY A 113 3.75 4.59 -7.47
CA GLY A 113 4.21 4.08 -8.75
C GLY A 113 3.10 3.47 -9.58
N THR A 114 3.37 3.36 -10.86
CA THR A 114 2.42 2.98 -11.89
C THR A 114 2.63 1.55 -12.36
N MET A 115 1.62 1.03 -13.04
CA MET A 115 1.64 -0.23 -13.74
C MET A 115 0.72 -0.14 -14.96
N GLU A 116 0.96 -1.00 -15.94
CA GLU A 116 0.06 -1.18 -17.07
C GLU A 116 -1.06 -2.18 -16.72
N LEU A 117 -2.28 -1.92 -17.22
CA LEU A 117 -3.51 -2.61 -16.81
C LEU A 117 -3.53 -4.11 -17.13
N ASP A 118 -2.96 -4.51 -18.25
CA ASP A 118 -2.83 -5.91 -18.67
C ASP A 118 -1.56 -6.59 -18.12
N GLY A 119 -0.78 -5.88 -17.30
CA GLY A 119 0.42 -6.40 -16.65
C GLY A 119 1.63 -6.48 -17.59
N LYS A 120 1.69 -5.63 -18.62
CA LYS A 120 2.84 -5.56 -19.51
C LYS A 120 4.10 -5.12 -18.75
N PRO A 121 5.21 -5.87 -18.82
CA PRO A 121 6.38 -5.59 -18.01
C PRO A 121 7.11 -4.32 -18.48
N GLY A 122 7.61 -3.56 -17.50
CA GLY A 122 8.47 -2.40 -17.74
C GLY A 122 7.77 -1.12 -18.23
N GLU A 123 6.44 -1.08 -18.22
CA GLU A 123 5.67 0.09 -18.65
C GLU A 123 5.37 1.08 -17.50
N GLY A 124 5.62 0.69 -16.25
CA GLY A 124 5.43 1.52 -15.07
C GLY A 124 6.68 2.28 -14.63
N SER A 125 6.50 3.16 -13.65
CA SER A 125 7.56 3.93 -13.00
C SER A 125 7.19 4.24 -11.54
N LEU A 126 8.18 4.43 -10.67
CA LEU A 126 7.97 4.98 -9.33
C LEU A 126 8.20 6.49 -9.34
N TYR A 127 7.24 7.24 -8.83
CA TYR A 127 7.29 8.70 -8.72
C TYR A 127 7.30 9.15 -7.26
N CYS A 128 7.79 10.37 -7.03
CA CYS A 128 7.80 11.05 -5.75
C CYS A 128 7.32 12.49 -5.98
N LEU A 129 6.17 12.84 -5.41
CA LEU A 129 5.63 14.19 -5.37
C LEU A 129 6.19 14.94 -4.15
N GLY A 130 6.93 16.02 -4.41
CA GLY A 130 7.44 16.92 -3.38
C GLY A 130 6.34 17.69 -2.67
N THR A 131 6.67 18.29 -1.52
CA THR A 131 5.74 19.17 -0.77
C THR A 131 5.46 20.50 -1.48
N ASP A 132 6.20 20.78 -2.55
CA ASP A 132 6.02 21.89 -3.48
C ASP A 132 5.20 21.50 -4.73
N LEU A 133 4.65 20.28 -4.74
CA LEU A 133 3.91 19.68 -5.85
C LEU A 133 4.76 19.39 -7.11
N GLU A 134 6.09 19.44 -7.01
CA GLU A 134 6.95 18.97 -8.10
C GLU A 134 7.04 17.44 -8.10
N LEU A 135 6.69 16.83 -9.24
CA LEU A 135 6.70 15.38 -9.40
C LEU A 135 8.00 14.92 -10.06
N MET A 136 8.71 14.02 -9.39
CA MET A 136 9.97 13.46 -9.90
C MET A 136 9.84 11.96 -10.11
N LYS A 137 10.24 11.49 -11.30
CA LYS A 137 10.44 10.06 -11.56
C LYS A 137 11.69 9.58 -10.83
N LYS A 138 11.58 8.49 -10.08
CA LYS A 138 12.65 7.94 -9.23
C LYS A 138 13.16 6.60 -9.72
N ILE A 139 12.27 5.75 -10.21
CA ILE A 139 12.60 4.44 -10.80
C ILE A 139 11.80 4.29 -12.09
N GLU A 140 12.43 3.81 -13.16
CA GLU A 140 11.81 3.54 -14.46
C GLU A 140 11.84 2.03 -14.77
N GLY A 141 11.05 1.60 -15.75
CA GLY A 141 11.04 0.19 -16.18
C GLY A 141 10.43 -0.75 -15.13
N VAL A 142 9.51 -0.23 -14.32
CA VAL A 142 8.77 -1.02 -13.31
C VAL A 142 7.67 -1.81 -14.01
N SER A 143 7.38 -3.03 -13.56
CA SER A 143 6.27 -3.82 -14.12
C SER A 143 4.98 -3.58 -13.33
N THR A 144 4.98 -3.90 -12.03
CA THR A 144 3.87 -3.64 -11.11
C THR A 144 4.42 -2.98 -9.85
N SER A 145 4.36 -1.64 -9.80
CA SER A 145 4.81 -0.90 -8.61
C SER A 145 4.01 -1.28 -7.39
N ASN A 146 4.68 -1.71 -6.33
CA ASN A 146 3.99 -2.23 -5.14
C ASN A 146 4.67 -1.81 -3.84
N GLY A 147 4.51 -2.61 -2.79
CA GLY A 147 4.89 -2.33 -1.42
C GLY A 147 6.19 -1.53 -1.25
N LEU A 148 6.11 -0.47 -0.45
CA LEU A 148 7.22 0.39 -0.12
C LEU A 148 7.27 0.80 1.36
N GLY A 149 8.48 1.08 1.86
CA GLY A 149 8.68 1.57 3.22
C GLY A 149 10.12 2.00 3.49
N TRP A 150 10.35 2.66 4.62
CA TRP A 150 11.66 3.21 4.99
C TRP A 150 12.18 2.61 6.28
N SER A 151 13.50 2.42 6.37
CA SER A 151 14.14 1.92 7.59
C SER A 151 14.00 2.91 8.76
N PRO A 152 14.03 2.45 10.02
CA PRO A 152 13.93 3.34 11.18
C PRO A 152 15.02 4.41 11.27
N ASP A 153 16.20 4.13 10.72
CA ASP A 153 17.32 5.08 10.65
C ASP A 153 17.25 6.05 9.46
N LEU A 154 16.21 5.94 8.64
CA LEU A 154 15.90 6.77 7.47
C LEU A 154 17.01 6.79 6.40
N LYS A 155 17.80 5.72 6.32
CA LYS A 155 18.87 5.57 5.32
C LYS A 155 18.57 4.56 4.23
N ALA A 156 17.46 3.84 4.34
CA ALA A 156 17.04 2.88 3.35
C ALA A 156 15.58 3.04 2.98
N MET A 157 15.29 2.83 1.70
CA MET A 157 13.95 2.56 1.20
C MET A 157 13.91 1.10 0.74
N TYR A 158 12.82 0.41 1.05
CA TYR A 158 12.49 -0.92 0.56
C TYR A 158 11.36 -0.80 -0.44
N TYR A 159 11.44 -1.56 -1.53
CA TYR A 159 10.49 -1.45 -2.63
C TYR A 159 10.30 -2.80 -3.31
N ILE A 160 9.07 -3.05 -3.74
CA ILE A 160 8.64 -4.24 -4.45
C ILE A 160 8.16 -3.85 -5.84
N ASP A 161 8.77 -4.44 -6.86
CA ASP A 161 8.17 -4.59 -8.20
C ASP A 161 7.70 -6.04 -8.30
N THR A 162 6.39 -6.27 -8.17
CA THR A 162 5.83 -7.60 -7.84
C THR A 162 6.35 -8.74 -8.74
N PRO A 163 6.39 -8.62 -10.08
CA PRO A 163 6.86 -9.69 -10.97
C PRO A 163 8.35 -10.04 -10.83
N THR A 164 9.13 -9.22 -10.11
CA THR A 164 10.54 -9.54 -9.81
C THR A 164 10.69 -10.53 -8.64
N GLU A 165 9.60 -10.77 -7.88
CA GLU A 165 9.54 -11.66 -6.71
C GLU A 165 10.61 -11.31 -5.65
N GLN A 166 10.95 -10.03 -5.59
CA GLN A 166 12.04 -9.52 -4.77
C GLN A 166 11.63 -8.28 -4.00
N VAL A 167 12.21 -8.16 -2.81
CA VAL A 167 12.29 -6.87 -2.12
C VAL A 167 13.67 -6.28 -2.38
N VAL A 168 13.68 -5.07 -2.93
CA VAL A 168 14.91 -4.33 -3.24
C VAL A 168 15.09 -3.21 -2.22
N ARG A 169 16.28 -3.16 -1.62
CA ARG A 169 16.73 -2.05 -0.77
C ARG A 169 17.45 -1.01 -1.64
N TYR A 170 17.15 0.25 -1.40
CA TYR A 170 17.87 1.41 -1.93
C TYR A 170 18.50 2.18 -0.77
N ASP A 171 19.67 2.77 -0.98
CA ASP A 171 20.15 3.84 -0.12
C ASP A 171 19.24 5.06 -0.32
N PHE A 172 18.72 5.61 0.77
CA PHE A 172 17.76 6.71 0.77
C PHE A 172 18.36 7.95 1.45
N ASP A 173 18.21 9.09 0.79
CA ASP A 173 18.57 10.40 1.33
C ASP A 173 17.29 11.14 1.74
N LEU A 174 17.11 11.38 3.04
CA LEU A 174 15.89 11.99 3.57
C LEU A 174 15.65 13.40 3.02
N ASP A 175 16.71 14.21 2.96
CA ASP A 175 16.63 15.63 2.60
C ASP A 175 16.21 15.82 1.14
N THR A 176 16.71 14.97 0.23
CA THR A 176 16.49 15.09 -1.22
C THR A 176 15.48 14.09 -1.78
N GLY A 177 15.27 12.98 -1.08
CA GLY A 177 14.44 11.87 -1.55
C GLY A 177 15.11 11.11 -2.68
N GLU A 178 16.44 11.20 -2.79
CA GLU A 178 17.21 10.41 -3.72
C GLU A 178 17.22 8.94 -3.26
N VAL A 179 17.08 8.02 -4.22
CA VAL A 179 17.26 6.58 -4.02
C VAL A 179 18.33 6.08 -4.97
N LYS A 180 19.27 5.27 -4.46
CA LYS A 180 20.38 4.73 -5.26
C LYS A 180 20.84 3.37 -4.76
N ASN A 181 21.79 2.76 -5.47
CA ASN A 181 22.43 1.50 -5.12
C ASN A 181 21.42 0.36 -4.84
N PRO A 182 20.56 0.00 -5.82
CA PRO A 182 19.58 -1.07 -5.65
C PRO A 182 20.27 -2.38 -5.29
N LYS A 183 19.78 -3.03 -4.23
CA LYS A 183 20.27 -4.34 -3.78
C LYS A 183 19.07 -5.22 -3.37
N PRO A 184 18.85 -6.36 -4.05
CA PRO A 184 17.90 -7.36 -3.58
C PRO A 184 18.27 -7.83 -2.17
N VAL A 185 17.29 -7.86 -1.27
CA VAL A 185 17.47 -8.27 0.14
C VAL A 185 16.60 -9.45 0.55
N ILE A 186 15.48 -9.67 -0.14
CA ILE A 186 14.58 -10.81 0.07
C ILE A 186 14.17 -11.34 -1.30
N HIS A 187 14.07 -12.67 -1.41
CA HIS A 187 13.57 -13.38 -2.58
C HIS A 187 12.39 -14.25 -2.15
N PHE A 188 11.30 -14.18 -2.90
CA PHE A 188 10.14 -15.03 -2.75
C PHE A 188 10.33 -16.29 -3.59
N SER A 189 9.74 -17.38 -3.14
CA SER A 189 9.64 -18.66 -3.83
C SER A 189 8.21 -18.86 -4.35
N ASP A 190 8.07 -19.69 -5.37
CA ASP A 190 6.77 -19.97 -6.02
C ASP A 190 5.66 -20.37 -5.03
N GLU A 191 6.00 -21.05 -3.93
CA GLU A 191 5.05 -21.51 -2.91
C GLU A 191 4.51 -20.39 -2.02
N GLU A 192 5.15 -19.22 -2.01
CA GLU A 192 4.78 -18.08 -1.18
C GLU A 192 3.77 -17.15 -1.87
N GLY A 193 3.43 -17.38 -3.13
CA GLY A 193 2.73 -16.39 -3.95
C GLY A 193 3.60 -15.17 -4.24
N PHE A 194 2.98 -14.06 -4.57
CA PHE A 194 3.70 -12.85 -4.99
C PHE A 194 3.75 -11.79 -3.88
N PRO A 195 4.89 -11.09 -3.72
CA PRO A 195 4.98 -9.97 -2.79
C PRO A 195 4.13 -8.80 -3.30
N ASP A 196 3.26 -8.31 -2.44
CA ASP A 196 2.30 -7.24 -2.75
C ASP A 196 2.64 -6.00 -1.89
N GLY A 197 1.68 -5.41 -1.20
CA GLY A 197 1.88 -4.29 -0.29
C GLY A 197 2.71 -4.63 0.96
N MET A 198 3.43 -3.63 1.47
CA MET A 198 4.41 -3.79 2.56
C MET A 198 4.36 -2.66 3.58
N THR A 199 4.71 -2.94 4.84
CA THR A 199 5.02 -1.95 5.87
C THR A 199 6.26 -2.30 6.70
N VAL A 200 6.78 -1.36 7.49
CA VAL A 200 7.99 -1.51 8.31
C VAL A 200 7.64 -1.33 9.78
N ASP A 201 8.17 -2.19 10.63
CA ASP A 201 8.04 -2.05 12.09
C ASP A 201 9.19 -1.27 12.74
N GLU A 202 9.04 -0.89 14.01
CA GLU A 202 10.04 -0.10 14.75
C GLU A 202 11.36 -0.84 14.96
N GLU A 203 11.38 -2.17 14.79
CA GLU A 203 12.57 -3.01 14.84
C GLU A 203 13.30 -3.08 13.48
N GLY A 204 12.73 -2.47 12.44
CA GLY A 204 13.28 -2.45 11.08
C GLY A 204 12.95 -3.70 10.25
N MET A 205 11.96 -4.49 10.66
CA MET A 205 11.52 -5.67 9.94
C MET A 205 10.41 -5.33 8.96
N LEU A 206 10.35 -6.09 7.86
CA LEU A 206 9.40 -5.86 6.78
C LEU A 206 8.20 -6.79 6.93
N TRP A 207 7.00 -6.22 6.88
CA TRP A 207 5.73 -6.95 6.90
C TRP A 207 5.12 -6.90 5.51
N ILE A 208 4.99 -8.05 4.85
CA ILE A 208 4.67 -8.11 3.42
C ILE A 208 3.44 -8.99 3.21
N ALA A 209 2.45 -8.46 2.50
CA ALA A 209 1.27 -9.19 2.06
C ALA A 209 1.60 -10.12 0.88
N HIS A 210 0.92 -11.27 0.83
CA HIS A 210 1.15 -12.29 -0.19
C HIS A 210 -0.08 -12.48 -1.08
N TRP A 211 0.00 -11.98 -2.32
CA TRP A 211 -0.99 -12.28 -3.34
C TRP A 211 -0.92 -13.77 -3.73
N GLY A 212 -2.03 -14.50 -3.60
CA GLY A 212 -2.05 -15.94 -3.80
C GLY A 212 -1.45 -16.77 -2.65
N GLY A 213 -0.81 -16.14 -1.66
CA GLY A 213 -0.13 -16.83 -0.56
C GLY A 213 -0.91 -16.87 0.76
N GLY A 214 -2.03 -16.14 0.86
CA GLY A 214 -2.98 -16.26 1.97
C GLY A 214 -2.50 -15.77 3.33
N GLY A 215 -1.61 -14.77 3.36
CA GLY A 215 -1.16 -14.19 4.62
C GLY A 215 -0.22 -13.01 4.50
N VAL A 216 0.32 -12.62 5.65
CA VAL A 216 1.36 -11.59 5.79
C VAL A 216 2.57 -12.21 6.46
N SER A 217 3.76 -12.00 5.91
CA SER A 217 5.03 -12.44 6.49
C SER A 217 5.77 -11.30 7.19
N LYS A 218 6.58 -11.63 8.20
CA LYS A 218 7.58 -10.72 8.79
C LYS A 218 8.97 -11.18 8.34
N TRP A 219 9.78 -10.28 7.79
CA TRP A 219 11.12 -10.56 7.29
C TRP A 219 12.18 -9.68 7.92
N ASN A 220 13.37 -10.24 8.11
CA ASN A 220 14.57 -9.47 8.42
C ASN A 220 15.27 -9.05 7.10
N PRO A 221 15.30 -7.75 6.76
CA PRO A 221 15.92 -7.30 5.52
C PRO A 221 17.46 -7.32 5.53
N GLU A 222 18.10 -7.50 6.69
CA GLU A 222 19.56 -7.64 6.77
C GLU A 222 20.01 -9.06 6.44
N THR A 223 19.26 -10.07 6.90
CA THR A 223 19.60 -11.48 6.71
C THR A 223 18.83 -12.14 5.55
N GLY A 224 17.71 -11.56 5.13
CA GLY A 224 16.76 -12.17 4.19
C GLY A 224 15.91 -13.27 4.81
N GLU A 225 15.91 -13.43 6.13
CA GLU A 225 15.19 -14.51 6.83
C GLU A 225 13.72 -14.15 7.06
N LYS A 226 12.82 -15.08 6.74
CA LYS A 226 11.42 -15.01 7.16
C LYS A 226 11.30 -15.40 8.63
N LEU A 227 10.87 -14.46 9.46
CA LEU A 227 10.76 -14.62 10.91
C LEU A 227 9.40 -15.15 11.34
N GLU A 228 8.34 -14.75 10.64
CA GLU A 228 6.97 -15.08 11.00
C GLU A 228 6.05 -15.09 9.77
N PHE A 229 4.94 -15.83 9.86
CA PHE A 229 3.86 -15.81 8.89
C PHE A 229 2.50 -15.82 9.60
N ILE A 230 1.65 -14.84 9.28
CA ILE A 230 0.28 -14.71 9.78
C ILE A 230 -0.67 -15.13 8.66
N SER A 231 -1.32 -16.29 8.83
CA SER A 231 -2.38 -16.74 7.92
C SER A 231 -3.62 -15.88 8.06
N VAL A 232 -4.20 -15.47 6.93
CA VAL A 232 -5.43 -14.68 6.82
C VAL A 232 -6.48 -15.55 6.12
N PRO A 233 -7.77 -15.51 6.49
CA PRO A 233 -8.81 -16.33 5.87
C PRO A 233 -9.25 -15.78 4.49
N ALA A 234 -8.26 -15.48 3.63
CA ALA A 234 -8.41 -15.07 2.24
C ALA A 234 -7.13 -15.50 1.48
N VAL A 235 -7.26 -15.86 0.20
CA VAL A 235 -6.11 -16.28 -0.62
C VAL A 235 -5.28 -15.09 -1.12
N ASN A 236 -5.97 -14.05 -1.60
CA ASN A 236 -5.34 -12.86 -2.16
C ASN A 236 -5.26 -11.78 -1.09
N VAL A 237 -4.16 -11.77 -0.33
CA VAL A 237 -3.84 -10.74 0.66
C VAL A 237 -3.00 -9.69 -0.04
N THR A 238 -3.44 -8.43 0.02
CA THR A 238 -2.96 -7.39 -0.90
C THR A 238 -2.02 -6.40 -0.25
N CYS A 239 -2.34 -5.89 0.94
CA CYS A 239 -1.48 -4.94 1.63
C CYS A 239 -1.71 -4.99 3.14
N CYS A 240 -0.81 -4.37 3.89
CA CYS A 240 -0.94 -4.23 5.34
C CYS A 240 -0.31 -2.94 5.86
N VAL A 241 -0.88 -2.41 6.95
CA VAL A 241 -0.36 -1.22 7.63
C VAL A 241 -0.59 -1.34 9.13
N PHE A 242 0.36 -0.84 9.91
CA PHE A 242 0.16 -0.69 11.35
C PHE A 242 -0.69 0.54 11.65
N GLY A 243 -1.62 0.39 12.57
CA GLY A 243 -2.48 1.44 13.08
C GLY A 243 -2.88 1.18 14.53
N GLY A 244 -3.98 1.79 14.95
CA GLY A 244 -4.38 1.85 16.35
C GLY A 244 -3.50 2.81 17.16
N LYS A 245 -3.98 3.17 18.34
CA LYS A 245 -3.34 4.18 19.21
C LYS A 245 -1.89 3.86 19.56
N ASP A 246 -1.58 2.58 19.75
CA ASP A 246 -0.25 2.10 20.12
C ASP A 246 0.58 1.62 18.91
N ARG A 247 0.07 1.76 17.68
CA ARG A 247 0.64 1.25 16.42
C ARG A 247 0.92 -0.25 16.42
N ASN A 248 0.18 -1.02 17.19
CA ASN A 248 0.36 -2.47 17.33
C ASN A 248 -0.80 -3.27 16.73
N GLU A 249 -1.72 -2.63 16.03
CA GLU A 249 -2.78 -3.27 15.27
C GLU A 249 -2.38 -3.29 13.79
N LEU A 250 -2.19 -4.47 13.21
CA LEU A 250 -1.90 -4.60 11.79
C LEU A 250 -3.21 -4.78 11.04
N PHE A 251 -3.61 -3.77 10.27
CA PHE A 251 -4.74 -3.83 9.34
C PHE A 251 -4.27 -4.46 8.02
N ILE A 252 -5.12 -5.31 7.44
CA ILE A 252 -4.78 -6.14 6.29
C ILE A 252 -5.93 -6.08 5.28
N THR A 253 -5.64 -5.66 4.06
CA THR A 253 -6.59 -5.68 2.94
C THR A 253 -6.47 -6.98 2.15
N THR A 254 -7.57 -7.38 1.52
CA THR A 254 -7.64 -8.60 0.70
C THR A 254 -8.50 -8.35 -0.54
N ALA A 255 -8.43 -9.27 -1.49
CA ALA A 255 -9.14 -9.18 -2.76
C ALA A 255 -9.97 -10.43 -3.07
N ARG A 256 -11.01 -10.25 -3.90
CA ARG A 256 -11.74 -11.33 -4.56
C ARG A 256 -11.32 -11.54 -6.01
N LYS A 257 -10.64 -10.56 -6.61
CA LYS A 257 -10.10 -10.65 -7.96
C LYS A 257 -9.28 -11.93 -8.11
N ASP A 258 -9.41 -12.59 -9.25
CA ASP A 258 -8.76 -13.84 -9.64
C ASP A 258 -9.07 -15.07 -8.75
N MET A 259 -10.06 -14.99 -7.86
CA MET A 259 -10.54 -16.16 -7.12
C MET A 259 -11.56 -16.97 -7.91
N THR A 260 -11.49 -18.30 -7.81
CA THR A 260 -12.50 -19.21 -8.36
C THR A 260 -13.75 -19.26 -7.49
N GLU A 261 -14.85 -19.80 -8.02
CA GLU A 261 -16.09 -20.03 -7.24
C GLU A 261 -15.83 -20.91 -6.00
N ASP A 262 -15.07 -22.00 -6.16
CA ASP A 262 -14.69 -22.89 -5.06
C ASP A 262 -13.87 -22.15 -3.99
N GLN A 263 -12.94 -21.28 -4.39
CA GLN A 263 -12.18 -20.47 -3.45
C GLN A 263 -13.07 -19.44 -2.73
N LEU A 264 -14.03 -18.83 -3.42
CA LEU A 264 -14.97 -17.90 -2.79
C LEU A 264 -15.93 -18.60 -1.82
N GLU A 265 -16.27 -19.87 -2.06
CA GLU A 265 -17.02 -20.70 -1.11
C GLU A 265 -16.17 -21.08 0.10
N GLN A 266 -14.90 -21.45 -0.13
CA GLN A 266 -13.95 -21.80 0.94
C GLN A 266 -13.55 -20.59 1.80
N TYR A 267 -13.43 -19.41 1.18
CA TYR A 267 -13.01 -18.15 1.80
C TYR A 267 -14.10 -17.08 1.62
N PRO A 268 -15.26 -17.23 2.29
CA PRO A 268 -16.42 -16.35 2.08
C PRO A 268 -16.17 -14.90 2.52
N GLU A 269 -15.13 -14.67 3.33
CA GLU A 269 -14.71 -13.35 3.84
C GLU A 269 -13.64 -12.68 2.98
N ALA A 270 -13.17 -13.33 1.90
CA ALA A 270 -12.23 -12.72 0.97
C ALA A 270 -12.76 -11.39 0.41
N GLY A 271 -11.85 -10.44 0.18
CA GLY A 271 -12.20 -9.05 -0.09
C GLY A 271 -12.56 -8.27 1.19
N GLY A 272 -12.42 -8.85 2.37
CA GLY A 272 -12.62 -8.17 3.65
C GLY A 272 -11.40 -7.37 4.10
N LEU A 273 -11.65 -6.44 5.03
CA LEU A 273 -10.61 -5.79 5.83
C LEU A 273 -10.45 -6.60 7.12
N PHE A 274 -9.21 -7.02 7.40
CA PHE A 274 -8.86 -7.77 8.59
C PHE A 274 -7.95 -6.96 9.51
N LYS A 275 -7.84 -7.39 10.76
CA LYS A 275 -6.93 -6.83 11.76
C LYS A 275 -6.31 -7.94 12.60
N VAL A 276 -5.06 -7.76 13.01
CA VAL A 276 -4.41 -8.60 14.02
C VAL A 276 -3.66 -7.72 15.02
N SER A 277 -3.88 -7.97 16.32
CA SER A 277 -3.08 -7.34 17.37
C SER A 277 -1.73 -8.04 17.48
N THR A 278 -0.67 -7.25 17.42
CA THR A 278 0.72 -7.72 17.46
C THR A 278 1.42 -7.24 18.74
N LYS A 279 2.56 -7.85 19.06
CA LYS A 279 3.43 -7.37 20.15
C LYS A 279 4.41 -6.29 19.69
N THR A 280 4.61 -6.20 18.38
CA THR A 280 5.50 -5.25 17.72
C THR A 280 4.74 -3.96 17.43
N LYS A 281 5.42 -2.83 17.35
CA LYS A 281 4.81 -1.60 16.87
C LYS A 281 5.29 -1.27 15.47
N GLY A 282 4.40 -0.75 14.65
CA GLY A 282 4.74 -0.15 13.37
C GLY A 282 5.54 1.14 13.52
N MET A 283 6.24 1.47 12.45
CA MET A 283 6.71 2.83 12.22
C MET A 283 5.54 3.84 12.22
N PRO A 284 5.77 5.11 12.56
CA PRO A 284 4.77 6.16 12.35
C PRO A 284 4.32 6.19 10.88
N SER A 285 3.02 6.33 10.66
CA SER A 285 2.50 6.77 9.36
C SER A 285 2.80 8.25 9.18
N TYR A 286 3.16 8.64 7.98
CA TYR A 286 3.42 10.04 7.65
C TYR A 286 2.30 10.56 6.75
N PRO A 287 1.76 11.75 7.01
CA PRO A 287 0.88 12.41 6.07
C PRO A 287 1.70 13.11 4.97
N PHE A 288 1.05 13.37 3.84
CA PHE A 288 1.58 14.26 2.83
C PHE A 288 1.59 15.71 3.34
N LYS A 289 2.70 16.43 3.16
CA LYS A 289 2.94 17.76 3.74
C LYS A 289 2.87 18.92 2.74
N GLY A 290 2.43 18.67 1.51
CA GLY A 290 2.20 19.72 0.49
C GLY A 290 0.82 19.74 -0.11
#